data_AF-M7Y0W3-F1
#
_entry.id   AF-M7Y0W3-F1
#
_cell.length_a   1.000
_cell.length_b   1.000
_cell.length_c   1.000
_cell.angle_alpha   90.00
_cell.angle_beta   90.00
_cell.angle_gamma   90.00
#
_symmetry.space_group_name_H-M   'P 1'
#
loop_
_entity.id
_entity.type
_entity.pdbx_description
1 polymer ?
#
loop_
_entity_poly.entity_id
_entity_poly.type
_entity_poly.pdbx_seq_one_letter_code
_entity_poly.pdbx_strand_id
1 'polypeptide(L)'
;MGLPAFIAFAVICIQFFGSLMLITGALTRIAALGVFGIFIGMASYHFDYGFHMNWSGTNAGEGYEYHVLVLSMCVMLFITGGGALSWDRKMVKNHPL
;
A
#
# COMPACT_ATOMS: atom_id res chain seq x y z
N MET A 1 9.80 14.94 -14.09
CA MET A 1 8.88 13.79 -13.95
C MET A 1 7.55 14.15 -14.59
N GLY A 2 7.28 13.63 -15.79
CA GLY A 2 6.05 13.87 -16.57
C GLY A 2 5.04 12.75 -16.40
N LEU A 3 4.58 12.51 -15.15
CA LEU A 3 3.55 11.52 -14.93
C LEU A 3 2.24 12.04 -15.54
N PRO A 4 1.59 11.30 -16.46
CA PRO A 4 0.31 11.72 -17.03
C PRO A 4 -0.70 12.04 -15.92
N ALA A 5 -1.42 13.16 -16.06
CA ALA A 5 -2.33 13.65 -15.02
C ALA A 5 -3.36 12.60 -14.57
N PHE A 6 -3.80 11.74 -15.49
CA PHE A 6 -4.70 10.63 -15.20
C PHE A 6 -4.08 9.59 -14.23
N ILE A 7 -2.80 9.26 -14.38
CA ILE A 7 -2.11 8.32 -13.48
C ILE A 7 -1.93 8.96 -12.10
N ALA A 8 -1.55 10.25 -12.06
CA ALA A 8 -1.43 10.97 -10.79
C ALA A 8 -2.77 11.00 -10.04
N PHE A 9 -3.88 11.26 -10.74
CA PHE A 9 -5.23 11.22 -10.17
C PHE A 9 -5.58 9.82 -9.64
N ALA A 10 -5.31 8.76 -10.41
CA ALA A 10 -5.54 7.38 -9.96
C ALA A 10 -4.73 7.04 -8.70
N VAL A 11 -3.46 7.46 -8.62
CA VAL A 11 -2.59 7.28 -7.45
C VAL A 11 -3.16 7.98 -6.21
N ILE A 12 -3.71 9.19 -6.36
CA ILE A 12 -4.38 9.92 -5.27
C ILE A 12 -5.63 9.16 -4.82
N CYS A 13 -6.48 8.74 -5.75
CA CYS A 13 -7.69 7.96 -5.42
C CYS A 13 -7.34 6.67 -4.68
N ILE A 14 -6.36 5.91 -5.16
CA ILE A 14 -5.94 4.66 -4.53
C ILE A 14 -5.35 4.91 -3.13
N GLN A 15 -4.55 5.96 -2.93
CA GLN A 15 -4.03 6.26 -1.59
C GLN A 15 -5.14 6.66 -0.61
N PHE A 16 -6.06 7.52 -1.05
CA PHE A 16 -7.14 8.00 -0.19
C PHE A 16 -8.14 6.89 0.14
N PHE A 17 -8.72 6.26 -0.88
CA PHE A 17 -9.70 5.20 -0.66
C PHE A 17 -9.06 3.91 -0.15
N GLY A 18 -7.85 3.56 -0.62
CA GLY A 18 -7.13 2.37 -0.18
C GLY A 18 -6.76 2.44 1.30
N SER A 19 -6.30 3.59 1.81
CA SER A 19 -6.04 3.74 3.24
C SER A 19 -7.31 3.61 4.08
N LEU A 20 -8.43 4.22 3.66
CA LEU A 20 -9.73 4.07 4.33
C LEU A 20 -10.21 2.62 4.33
N MET A 21 -10.07 1.92 3.21
CA MET A 21 -10.41 0.50 3.07
C MET A 21 -9.56 -0.40 3.98
N LEU A 22 -8.25 -0.15 4.06
CA LEU A 22 -7.35 -0.88 4.97
C LEU A 22 -7.66 -0.60 6.45
N ILE A 23 -7.97 0.65 6.82
CA ILE A 23 -8.33 1.02 8.20
C ILE A 23 -9.65 0.36 8.62
N THR A 24 -10.65 0.40 7.75
CA THR A 24 -11.96 -0.21 8.03
C THR A 24 -11.94 -1.74 7.85
N GLY A 25 -10.94 -2.29 7.19
CA GLY A 25 -10.91 -3.69 6.78
C GLY A 25 -12.06 -4.03 5.84
N ALA A 26 -12.44 -3.10 4.95
CA ALA A 26 -13.40 -3.33 3.88
C ALA A 26 -12.63 -3.46 2.56
N LEU A 27 -12.88 -4.51 1.79
CA LEU A 27 -12.16 -4.82 0.53
C LEU A 27 -10.64 -4.86 0.72
N THR A 28 -10.19 -5.43 1.84
CA THR A 28 -8.79 -5.35 2.31
C THR A 28 -7.79 -5.83 1.26
N ARG A 29 -8.13 -6.86 0.49
CA ARG A 29 -7.29 -7.42 -0.58
C ARG A 29 -7.16 -6.49 -1.78
N ILE A 30 -8.26 -5.83 -2.18
CA ILE A 30 -8.26 -4.89 -3.31
C ILE A 30 -7.44 -3.65 -2.94
N ALA A 31 -7.65 -3.13 -1.73
CA ALA A 31 -6.87 -2.01 -1.23
C ALA A 31 -5.38 -2.33 -1.12
N ALA A 32 -5.04 -3.53 -0.62
CA ALA A 32 -3.65 -3.99 -0.57
C ALA A 32 -2.99 -4.06 -1.95
N LEU A 33 -3.69 -4.56 -2.98
CA LEU A 33 -3.19 -4.58 -4.36
C LEU A 33 -2.95 -3.18 -4.92
N GLY A 34 -3.87 -2.25 -4.68
CA GLY A 34 -3.73 -0.86 -5.11
C GLY A 34 -2.50 -0.19 -4.50
N VAL A 35 -2.33 -0.32 -3.18
CA VAL A 35 -1.17 0.23 -2.47
C VAL A 35 0.13 -0.44 -2.93
N PHE A 36 0.12 -1.76 -3.12
CA PHE A 36 1.27 -2.52 -3.61
C PHE A 36 1.75 -2.02 -4.97
N GLY A 37 0.84 -1.78 -5.92
CA GLY A 37 1.19 -1.27 -7.25
C GLY A 37 1.86 0.11 -7.21
N ILE A 38 1.37 1.00 -6.35
CA ILE A 38 1.97 2.33 -6.16
C ILE A 38 3.40 2.20 -5.61
N PHE A 39 3.58 1.39 -4.57
CA PHE A 39 4.87 1.26 -3.89
C PHE A 39 5.93 0.53 -4.73
N ILE A 40 5.55 -0.38 -5.62
CA ILE A 40 6.47 -0.93 -6.64
C ILE A 40 6.97 0.19 -7.55
N GLY A 41 6.06 1.03 -8.04
CA GLY A 41 6.40 2.16 -8.88
C GLY A 41 7.38 3.10 -8.18
N MET A 42 7.09 3.47 -6.92
CA MET A 42 7.98 4.34 -6.15
C MET A 42 9.34 3.69 -5.84
N ALA A 43 9.38 2.39 -5.51
CA ALA A 43 10.63 1.68 -5.23
C ALA A 43 11.60 1.76 -6.42
N SER A 44 11.08 1.68 -7.65
CA SER A 44 11.90 1.77 -8.88
C SER A 44 12.73 3.07 -8.97
N TYR A 45 12.23 4.18 -8.42
CA TYR A 45 12.93 5.47 -8.40
C TYR A 45 13.92 5.64 -7.25
N HIS A 46 13.91 4.73 -6.27
CA HIS A 46 14.73 4.82 -5.05
C HIS A 46 15.86 3.77 -4.99
N PHE A 47 15.97 2.91 -5.99
CA PHE A 47 17.04 1.89 -6.03
C PHE A 47 18.45 2.49 -6.04
N ASP A 48 18.63 3.65 -6.66
CA ASP A 48 19.94 4.29 -6.80
C ASP A 48 20.50 4.85 -5.48
N TYR A 49 19.64 5.07 -4.48
CA TYR A 49 20.02 5.64 -3.18
C TYR A 49 20.38 4.57 -2.13
N GLY A 50 20.43 3.30 -2.51
CA GLY A 50 20.78 2.19 -1.63
C GLY A 50 19.61 1.70 -0.75
N PHE A 51 19.89 0.77 0.16
CA PHE A 51 18.85 0.09 0.95
C PHE A 51 18.26 0.98 2.05
N HIS A 52 19.10 1.57 2.90
CA HIS A 52 18.65 2.26 4.10
C HIS A 52 17.91 3.55 3.79
N MET A 53 16.70 3.67 4.36
CA MET A 53 15.94 4.91 4.29
C MET A 53 16.65 6.01 5.09
N ASN A 54 16.60 7.25 4.60
CA ASN A 54 17.30 8.37 5.23
C ASN A 54 16.46 8.96 6.38
N TRP A 55 16.20 8.14 7.40
CA TRP A 55 15.37 8.50 8.55
C TRP A 55 15.86 9.77 9.28
N SER A 56 17.17 10.04 9.26
CA SER A 56 17.80 11.21 9.88
C SER A 56 17.88 12.44 8.97
N GLY A 57 17.49 12.34 7.69
CA GLY A 57 17.54 13.45 6.73
C GLY A 57 18.95 13.92 6.36
N THR A 58 19.98 13.11 6.61
CA THR A 58 21.40 13.46 6.43
C THR A 58 21.95 13.12 5.04
N ASN A 59 21.29 12.22 4.31
CA ASN A 59 21.70 11.80 2.97
C ASN A 59 20.99 12.62 1.88
N ALA A 60 21.57 12.64 0.66
CA ALA A 60 21.02 13.37 -0.48
C ALA A 60 19.80 12.70 -1.13
N GLY A 61 19.45 11.48 -0.72
CA GLY A 61 18.29 10.75 -1.22
C GLY A 61 17.78 9.71 -0.22
N GLU A 62 16.65 9.13 -0.56
CA GLU A 62 15.89 8.21 0.28
C GLU A 62 16.10 6.77 -0.21
N GLY A 63 16.58 5.87 0.65
CA GLY A 63 16.70 4.44 0.30
C GLY A 63 15.34 3.74 0.19
N TYR A 64 15.34 2.48 -0.28
CA TYR A 64 14.11 1.74 -0.57
C TYR A 64 13.60 0.84 0.58
N GLU A 65 14.21 0.87 1.77
CA GLU A 65 13.83 0.09 2.96
C GLU A 65 12.33 0.17 3.29
N TYR A 66 11.78 1.38 3.37
CA TYR A 66 10.35 1.60 3.65
C TYR A 66 9.45 0.97 2.58
N HIS A 67 9.89 0.99 1.32
CA HIS A 67 9.13 0.41 0.23
C HIS A 67 9.01 -1.11 0.39
N VAL A 68 10.12 -1.79 0.73
CA VAL A 68 10.13 -3.24 0.99
C VAL A 68 9.24 -3.59 2.19
N LEU A 69 9.28 -2.76 3.24
CA LEU A 69 8.41 -2.93 4.41
C LEU A 69 6.92 -2.89 4.00
N VAL A 70 6.51 -1.85 3.27
CA VAL A 70 5.13 -1.68 2.83
C VAL A 70 4.70 -2.80 1.88
N LEU A 71 5.56 -3.18 0.92
CA LEU A 71 5.29 -4.30 0.00
C LEU A 71 5.07 -5.61 0.76
N SER A 72 5.90 -5.88 1.78
CA SER A 72 5.77 -7.07 2.62
C SER A 72 4.45 -7.07 3.41
N MET A 73 4.06 -5.93 3.96
CA MET A 73 2.77 -5.77 4.64
C MET A 73 1.59 -5.98 3.69
N CYS A 74 1.64 -5.41 2.48
CA CYS A 74 0.61 -5.60 1.47
C CYS A 74 0.48 -7.07 1.05
N VAL A 75 1.60 -7.79 0.87
CA VAL A 75 1.58 -9.24 0.59
C VAL A 75 0.93 -10.00 1.73
N MET A 76 1.27 -9.68 2.99
CA MET A 76 0.66 -10.32 4.15
C MET A 76 -0.85 -10.07 4.18
N LEU A 77 -1.29 -8.83 4.01
CA LEU A 77 -2.71 -8.44 3.98
C LEU A 77 -3.47 -9.09 2.81
N PHE A 78 -2.80 -9.30 1.68
CA PHE A 78 -3.40 -10.02 0.55
C PHE A 78 -3.68 -11.48 0.89
N ILE A 79 -2.72 -12.16 1.55
CA ILE A 79 -2.84 -13.56 1.96
C ILE A 79 -3.86 -13.72 3.09
N THR A 80 -3.70 -12.96 4.18
CA THR A 80 -4.53 -13.09 5.39
C THR A 80 -5.90 -12.45 5.25
N GLY A 81 -6.04 -11.43 4.39
CA GLY A 81 -7.25 -10.63 4.28
C GLY A 81 -7.45 -9.66 5.44
N GLY A 82 -8.69 -9.19 5.62
CA GLY A 82 -9.06 -8.28 6.70
C GLY A 82 -8.93 -8.92 8.09
N GLY A 83 -8.47 -8.13 9.08
CA GLY A 83 -8.30 -8.58 10.46
C GLY A 83 -9.61 -8.94 11.19
N ALA A 84 -9.53 -9.34 12.46
CA ALA A 84 -10.68 -9.83 13.22
C ALA A 84 -11.85 -8.84 13.35
N LEU A 85 -11.55 -7.53 13.30
CA LEU A 85 -12.50 -6.42 13.36
C LEU A 85 -12.93 -5.89 11.98
N SER A 86 -12.47 -6.52 10.90
CA SER A 86 -12.74 -6.09 9.53
C SER A 86 -14.23 -6.13 9.19
N TRP A 87 -14.67 -5.15 8.40
CA TRP A 87 -16.01 -5.15 7.83
C TRP A 87 -16.21 -6.34 6.87
N ASP A 88 -15.14 -6.75 6.16
CA ASP A 88 -15.13 -7.96 5.32
C ASP A 88 -15.61 -9.19 6.11
N ARG A 89 -15.10 -9.37 7.35
CA ARG A 89 -15.47 -10.52 8.19
C ARG A 89 -16.88 -10.40 8.77
N LYS A 90 -17.35 -9.19 9.08
CA LYS A 90 -18.73 -8.97 9.54
C LYS A 90 -19.75 -9.32 8.44
N MET A 91 -19.45 -9.00 7.19
CA MET A 91 -20.32 -9.34 6.06
C MET A 91 -20.39 -10.86 5.80
N VAL A 92 -19.26 -11.57 5.85
CA VAL A 92 -19.23 -13.03 5.70
C VAL A 92 -19.96 -13.74 6.83
N LYS A 93 -19.84 -13.26 8.07
CA LYS A 93 -20.51 -13.89 9.23
C LYS A 93 -22.03 -13.73 9.23
N ASN A 94 -22.56 -12.68 8.58
CA ASN A 94 -23.99 -12.38 8.55
C ASN A 94 -24.76 -13.14 7.45
N HIS A 95 -24.08 -13.84 6.55
CA HIS A 95 -24.68 -14.80 5.62
C HIS A 95 -24.13 -16.21 5.89
N PRO A 96 -24.62 -16.91 6.94
CA PRO A 96 -24.47 -18.35 7.00
C PRO A 96 -25.32 -18.94 5.87
N LEU A 97 -24.68 -19.63 4.93
CA LEU A 97 -25.36 -20.53 4.00
C LEU A 97 -26.00 -21.69 4.77
#